data_AF-A0A1Z8T1R7-F1
#
_entry.id   AF-A0A1Z8T1R7-F1
#
_cell.length_a   1.000
_cell.length_b   1.000
_cell.length_c   1.000
_cell.angle_alpha   90.00
_cell.angle_beta   90.00
_cell.angle_gamma   90.00
#
_symmetry.space_group_name_H-M   'P 1'
#
loop_
_entity.id
_entity.type
_entity.pdbx_description
1 polymer ?
#
loop_
_entity_poly.entity_id
_entity_poly.type
_entity_poly.pdbx_seq_one_letter_code
_entity_poly.pdbx_strand_id
1 'polypeptide(L)'
;MTKSILLYFFLLGSACFCYGQNAKGSSPLTSPPRLPTNIPPPPSFSSISSKSGKYQIVSAEYYSQDTKPFLYKRLIKYDTTTGQAWILYSRRDSSGERRMWIPLTSEDE
;
A
#
# COMPACT_ATOMS: atom_id res chain seq x y z
N MET A 1 -2.62 -60.86 6.29
CA MET A 1 -2.18 -60.79 7.70
C MET A 1 -1.98 -59.33 8.07
N THR A 2 -2.51 -58.92 9.22
CA THR A 2 -2.10 -57.77 10.06
C THR A 2 -2.11 -56.39 9.37
N LYS A 3 -3.21 -55.63 9.29
CA LYS A 3 -3.96 -55.03 10.42
C LYS A 3 -3.08 -54.62 11.61
N SER A 4 -1.93 -53.97 11.37
CA SER A 4 -1.02 -53.55 12.47
C SER A 4 -0.31 -52.22 12.27
N ILE A 5 -0.90 -51.25 11.56
CA ILE A 5 -0.38 -49.87 11.49
C ILE A 5 -1.30 -48.84 12.17
N LEU A 6 -2.55 -49.22 12.48
CA LEU A 6 -3.53 -48.35 13.15
C LEU A 6 -3.40 -48.30 14.69
N LEU A 7 -2.31 -48.83 15.26
CA LEU A 7 -2.13 -48.97 16.72
C LEU A 7 -0.90 -48.21 17.26
N TYR A 8 -0.43 -47.19 16.54
CA TYR A 8 0.56 -46.22 17.03
C TYR A 8 -0.06 -44.86 17.42
N PHE A 9 -1.39 -44.80 17.53
CA PHE A 9 -2.14 -43.58 17.82
C PHE A 9 -2.70 -43.46 19.24
N PHE A 10 -2.34 -44.33 20.19
CA PHE A 10 -3.11 -44.39 21.45
C PHE A 10 -2.35 -44.58 22.77
N LEU A 11 -1.01 -44.53 22.81
CA LEU A 11 -0.26 -44.83 24.05
C LEU A 11 0.90 -43.88 24.38
N LEU A 12 0.77 -42.59 24.11
CA LEU A 12 1.50 -41.57 24.87
C LEU A 12 0.56 -40.44 25.28
N GLY A 13 -0.39 -40.81 26.14
CA GLY A 13 -1.04 -39.87 27.02
C GLY A 13 -0.08 -39.37 28.10
N SER A 14 -0.46 -38.23 28.69
CA SER A 14 -0.16 -37.87 30.06
C SER A 14 1.27 -37.43 30.37
N ALA A 15 1.56 -36.16 30.07
CA ALA A 15 2.35 -35.33 30.98
C ALA A 15 1.75 -33.92 31.02
N CYS A 16 0.65 -33.82 31.76
CA CYS A 16 0.17 -32.57 32.30
C CYS A 16 1.24 -32.03 33.24
N PHE A 17 2.03 -31.04 32.81
CA PHE A 17 2.83 -30.22 33.71
C PHE A 17 2.38 -28.77 33.59
N CYS A 18 1.40 -28.44 34.43
CA CYS A 18 1.07 -27.07 34.80
C CYS A 18 2.24 -26.51 35.64
N TYR A 19 3.19 -25.81 35.02
CA TYR A 19 4.04 -24.91 35.76
C TYR A 19 3.40 -23.52 35.78
N GLY A 20 2.61 -23.29 36.84
CA GLY A 20 2.23 -21.95 37.26
C GLY A 20 3.47 -21.23 37.80
N GLN A 21 3.91 -20.18 37.12
CA GLN A 21 4.81 -19.21 37.74
C GLN A 21 3.96 -18.15 38.45
N ASN A 22 4.14 -18.10 39.76
CA ASN A 22 3.62 -17.08 40.65
C ASN A 22 4.02 -15.69 40.13
N ALA A 23 3.02 -14.83 39.99
CA ALA A 23 3.17 -13.43 39.65
C ALA A 23 4.11 -12.70 40.61
N LYS A 24 5.19 -12.13 40.08
CA LYS A 24 5.90 -11.01 40.70
C LYS A 24 6.60 -10.23 39.60
N GLY A 25 6.01 -9.10 39.20
CA GLY A 25 6.68 -8.17 38.31
C GLY A 25 5.75 -7.16 37.67
N SER A 26 5.73 -5.97 38.27
CA SER A 26 5.22 -4.70 37.74
C SER A 26 3.77 -4.67 37.21
N SER A 27 2.98 -3.84 37.88
CA SER A 27 1.83 -3.14 37.31
C SER A 27 2.03 -2.86 35.81
N PRO A 28 1.02 -3.06 34.94
CA PRO A 28 1.13 -2.69 33.54
C PRO A 28 1.43 -1.19 33.49
N LEU A 29 2.65 -0.87 33.06
CA LEU A 29 3.06 0.50 32.79
C LEU A 29 2.06 1.07 31.80
N THR A 30 1.23 1.96 32.33
CA THR A 30 0.84 3.27 31.78
C THR A 30 0.65 3.31 30.28
N SER A 31 -0.56 3.70 29.87
CA SER A 31 -0.96 4.20 28.54
C SER A 31 0.12 4.28 27.44
N PRO A 32 -0.21 3.89 26.20
CA PRO A 32 0.74 3.93 25.08
C PRO A 32 1.49 5.27 25.03
N PRO A 33 2.79 5.26 24.69
CA PRO A 33 3.61 6.46 24.68
C PRO A 33 2.90 7.55 23.89
N ARG A 34 2.70 8.71 24.53
CA ARG A 34 2.02 9.84 23.90
C ARG A 34 2.83 10.26 22.68
N LEU A 35 2.18 10.32 21.53
CA LEU A 35 2.76 10.93 20.34
C LEU A 35 3.26 12.34 20.70
N PRO A 36 4.46 12.74 20.24
CA PRO A 36 4.92 14.10 20.40
C PRO A 36 3.85 15.08 19.91
N THR A 37 3.48 16.05 20.74
CA THR A 37 2.46 17.04 20.41
C THR A 37 2.91 18.05 19.34
N ASN A 38 4.19 18.01 18.94
CA ASN A 38 4.79 18.84 17.89
C ASN A 38 5.11 18.04 16.62
N ILE A 39 4.22 17.13 16.21
CA ILE A 39 4.28 16.58 14.85
C ILE A 39 3.70 17.66 13.92
N PRO A 40 4.46 18.17 12.92
CA PRO A 40 3.91 19.11 11.96
C PRO A 40 2.68 18.47 11.29
N PRO A 41 1.62 19.24 11.01
CA PRO A 41 0.46 18.71 10.31
C PRO A 41 0.92 18.06 9.00
N PRO A 42 0.30 16.94 8.58
CA PRO A 42 0.64 16.33 7.31
C PRO A 42 0.52 17.36 6.19
N PRO A 43 1.42 17.35 5.20
CA PRO A 43 1.36 18.29 4.09
C PRO A 43 -0.02 18.23 3.44
N SER A 44 -0.68 19.38 3.35
CA SER A 44 -2.01 19.50 2.76
C SER A 44 -1.91 19.43 1.23
N PHE A 45 -2.14 18.25 0.67
CA PHE A 45 -2.14 18.04 -0.78
C PHE A 45 -3.35 18.67 -1.49
N SER A 46 -4.36 19.14 -0.75
CA SER A 46 -5.50 19.89 -1.31
C SER A 46 -5.11 21.22 -1.94
N SER A 47 -3.91 21.74 -1.67
CA SER A 47 -3.38 22.96 -2.28
C SER A 47 -2.84 22.79 -3.70
N ILE A 48 -2.71 21.55 -4.21
CA ILE A 48 -2.37 21.26 -5.61
C ILE A 48 -3.59 21.36 -6.54
N SER A 49 -4.81 21.45 -5.98
CA SER A 49 -5.99 21.81 -6.76
C SER A 49 -5.80 23.23 -7.32
N SER A 50 -5.86 23.39 -8.64
CA SER A 50 -5.69 24.72 -9.26
C SER A 50 -6.69 25.70 -8.64
N LYS A 51 -6.32 26.98 -8.48
CA LYS A 51 -7.21 28.05 -7.95
C LYS A 51 -8.59 28.15 -8.64
N SER A 52 -8.79 27.48 -9.77
CA SER A 52 -10.05 27.43 -10.52
C SER A 52 -10.80 26.09 -10.42
N GLY A 53 -10.27 25.07 -9.75
CA GLY A 53 -10.85 23.70 -9.76
C GLY A 53 -10.90 23.04 -11.14
N LYS A 54 -10.41 23.72 -12.19
CA LYS A 54 -10.47 23.28 -13.57
C LYS A 54 -9.64 22.02 -13.80
N TYR A 55 -8.48 21.91 -13.16
CA TYR A 55 -7.63 20.73 -13.31
C TYR A 55 -7.44 20.03 -11.98
N GLN A 56 -7.66 18.73 -12.00
CA GLN A 56 -7.37 17.84 -10.88
C GLN A 56 -6.25 16.88 -11.28
N ILE A 57 -5.33 16.66 -10.36
CA ILE A 57 -4.21 15.72 -10.53
C ILE A 57 -4.45 14.52 -9.62
N VAL A 58 -4.41 13.33 -10.20
CA VAL A 58 -4.58 12.06 -9.49
C VAL A 58 -3.43 11.11 -9.81
N SER A 59 -3.06 10.28 -8.85
CA SER A 59 -2.17 9.14 -9.12
C SER A 59 -2.99 7.94 -9.53
N ALA A 60 -2.64 7.31 -10.64
CA ALA A 60 -3.23 6.06 -11.10
C ALA A 60 -2.19 4.95 -11.11
N GLU A 61 -2.62 3.75 -10.74
CA GLU A 61 -1.79 2.56 -10.67
C GLU A 61 -2.46 1.45 -11.48
N TYR A 62 -1.70 0.74 -12.29
CA TYR A 62 -2.19 -0.39 -13.08
C TYR A 62 -1.09 -1.43 -13.28
N TYR A 63 -1.49 -2.70 -13.38
CA TYR A 63 -0.59 -3.78 -13.75
C TYR A 63 -0.55 -3.90 -15.27
N SER A 64 0.64 -4.08 -15.85
CA SER A 64 0.72 -4.43 -17.28
C SER A 64 0.17 -5.83 -17.55
N GLN A 65 -0.33 -6.02 -18.77
CA GLN A 65 -0.78 -7.31 -19.28
C GLN A 65 0.36 -8.14 -19.90
N ASP A 66 1.61 -7.83 -19.55
CA ASP A 66 2.78 -8.57 -20.02
C ASP A 66 2.86 -9.96 -19.36
N THR A 67 3.62 -10.89 -19.97
CA THR A 67 3.87 -12.24 -19.41
C THR A 67 4.39 -12.20 -17.97
N LYS A 68 5.11 -11.14 -17.60
CA LYS A 68 5.46 -10.81 -16.22
C LYS A 68 4.85 -9.45 -15.89
N PRO A 69 3.81 -9.36 -15.05
CA PRO A 69 3.13 -8.10 -14.77
C PRO A 69 4.04 -7.16 -13.97
N PHE A 70 4.12 -5.91 -14.42
CA PHE A 70 4.77 -4.82 -13.69
C PHE A 70 3.72 -3.83 -13.21
N LEU A 71 3.86 -3.35 -11.96
CA LEU A 71 3.03 -2.27 -11.42
C LEU A 71 3.57 -0.93 -11.93
N TYR A 72 2.75 -0.23 -12.70
CA TYR A 72 3.05 1.11 -13.18
C TYR A 72 2.28 2.14 -12.38
N LYS A 73 2.96 3.22 -11.98
CA LYS A 73 2.37 4.38 -11.33
C LYS A 73 2.50 5.59 -12.25
N ARG A 74 1.39 6.26 -12.53
CA ARG A 74 1.32 7.44 -13.41
C ARG A 74 0.60 8.58 -12.71
N LEU A 75 0.97 9.81 -13.07
CA LEU A 75 0.19 11.00 -12.71
C LEU A 75 -0.72 11.35 -13.88
N ILE A 76 -2.00 11.54 -13.58
CA ILE A 76 -3.03 11.94 -14.53
C ILE A 76 -3.50 13.32 -14.14
N LYS A 77 -3.52 14.24 -15.09
CA LYS A 77 -4.19 15.52 -14.99
C LYS A 77 -5.47 15.42 -15.81
N TYR A 78 -6.62 15.75 -15.23
CA TYR A 78 -7.87 15.84 -15.98
C TYR A 78 -8.52 17.20 -15.80
N ASP A 79 -9.16 17.66 -16.86
CA ASP A 79 -9.99 18.85 -16.89
C ASP A 79 -11.39 18.47 -16.37
N THR A 80 -11.78 19.05 -15.24
CA THR A 80 -13.06 18.78 -14.57
C THR A 80 -14.25 19.33 -15.33
N THR A 81 -14.02 20.24 -16.29
CA THR A 81 -15.07 20.88 -17.09
C THR A 81 -15.28 20.18 -18.43
N THR A 82 -14.22 19.69 -19.06
CA THR A 82 -14.28 19.04 -20.39
C THR A 82 -14.15 17.53 -20.34
N GLY A 83 -13.68 16.96 -19.23
CA GLY A 83 -13.37 15.53 -19.11
C GLY A 83 -12.08 15.11 -19.83
N GLN A 84 -11.40 16.03 -20.52
CA GLN A 84 -10.13 15.75 -21.18
C GLN A 84 -9.05 15.39 -20.16
N ALA A 85 -8.19 14.45 -20.49
CA ALA A 85 -7.16 13.99 -19.58
C ALA A 85 -5.78 13.90 -20.25
N TRP A 86 -4.73 13.98 -19.44
CA TRP A 86 -3.34 13.88 -19.85
C TRP A 86 -2.56 13.04 -18.84
N ILE A 87 -1.63 12.23 -19.32
CA ILE A 87 -0.66 11.52 -18.49
C ILE A 87 0.64 12.30 -18.44
N LEU A 88 1.28 12.35 -17.27
CA LEU A 88 2.64 12.84 -17.15
C LEU A 88 3.61 11.79 -17.69
N TYR A 89 4.24 12.09 -18.80
CA TYR A 89 5.38 11.34 -19.31
C TYR A 89 6.68 11.94 -18.76
N SER A 90 7.48 11.11 -18.10
CA SER A 90 8.82 11.46 -17.67
C SER A 90 9.82 10.52 -18.33
N ARG A 91 10.83 11.09 -18.99
CA ARG A 91 11.95 10.37 -19.56
C ARG A 91 13.25 11.04 -19.14
N ARG A 92 14.20 10.22 -18.71
CA ARG A 92 15.57 10.68 -18.48
C ARG A 92 16.41 10.41 -19.73
N ASP A 93 17.12 11.42 -20.19
CA ASP A 93 18.12 11.32 -21.26
C ASP A 93 19.47 11.89 -20.77
N SER A 94 20.46 11.98 -21.67
CA SER A 94 21.80 12.51 -21.35
C SER A 94 21.80 13.99 -20.93
N SER A 95 20.73 14.73 -21.22
CA SER A 95 20.58 16.14 -20.83
C SER A 95 19.85 16.34 -19.49
N GLY A 96 19.27 15.27 -18.93
CA GLY A 96 18.57 15.31 -17.65
C GLY A 96 17.20 14.63 -17.72
N GLU A 97 16.32 14.99 -16.78
CA GLU A 97 14.93 14.50 -16.76
C GLU A 97 14.01 15.49 -17.47
N ARG A 98 13.30 15.01 -18.49
CA ARG A 98 12.31 15.78 -19.25
C ARG A 98 10.91 15.26 -18.92
N ARG A 99 10.00 16.19 -18.61
CA ARG A 99 8.61 15.90 -18.25
C ARG A 99 7.65 16.63 -19.17
N MET A 100 6.63 15.93 -19.66
CA MET A 100 5.59 16.51 -20.51
C MET A 100 4.22 15.86 -20.26
N TRP A 101 3.15 16.63 -20.41
CA TRP A 101 1.79 16.12 -20.36
C TRP A 101 1.37 15.65 -21.74
N ILE A 102 1.03 14.36 -21.88
CA ILE A 102 0.59 13.76 -23.14
C ILE A 102 -0.92 13.51 -23.06
N PRO A 103 -1.72 13.96 -24.05
CA PRO A 103 -3.17 13.71 -24.05
C PRO A 103 -3.49 12.22 -23.98
N LEU A 104 -4.47 11.88 -23.16
CA LEU A 104 -5.15 10.58 -23.21
C LEU A 104 -6.13 10.63 -24.37
N THR A 105 -5.69 10.16 -25.54
CA THR A 105 -6.58 9.91 -26.66
C THR A 105 -7.32 8.60 -26.41
N SER A 106 -8.64 8.58 -26.58
CA SER A 106 -9.31 7.33 -26.92
C SER A 106 -8.75 6.89 -28.26
N GLU A 107 -8.25 5.65 -28.35
CA GLU A 107 -8.14 5.03 -29.66
C GLU A 107 -9.58 4.96 -30.19
N ASP A 108 -9.88 5.74 -31.23
CA ASP A 108 -11.13 5.56 -31.98
C ASP A 108 -11.06 4.14 -32.59
N GLU A 109 -12.00 3.28 -32.20
CA GLU A 109 -12.16 1.91 -32.73
C GLU A 109 -12.34 1.88 -34.26
#